data_AF-A0A2I0FIW4-F1
#
_entry.id   AF-A0A2I0FIW4-F1
#
_cell.length_a   1.000
_cell.length_b   1.000
_cell.length_c   1.000
_cell.angle_alpha   90.00
_cell.angle_beta   90.00
_cell.angle_gamma   90.00
#
_symmetry.space_group_name_H-M   'P 1'
#
loop_
_entity.id
_entity.type
_entity.pdbx_description
1 polymer ?
#
loop_
_entity_poly.entity_id
_entity_poly.type
_entity_poly.pdbx_seq_one_letter_code
_entity_poly.pdbx_strand_id
1 'polypeptide(L)'
;MSLIGGIDTYAFNKRFRTEESPAGRSVFFLGANGRTNELELAKSIIKEHQVLTVKEIYVGRSTSTVEFEEFPGKEFNTVMFADLDDLEEDEDPNLPF
;
A
#
# COMPACT_ATOMS: atom_id res chain seq x y z
N MET A 1 4.01 -6.33 -3.86
CA MET A 1 3.01 -6.07 -2.80
C MET A 1 2.70 -7.31 -1.96
N SER A 2 3.58 -7.59 -1.01
CA SER A 2 3.23 -8.48 0.10
C SER A 2 2.45 -7.63 1.11
N LEU A 3 1.12 -7.84 1.21
CA LEU A 3 0.26 -7.18 2.21
C LEU A 3 0.64 -7.69 3.61
N ILE A 4 1.73 -7.17 4.15
CA ILE A 4 2.28 -7.51 5.45
C ILE A 4 1.87 -6.40 6.40
N GLY A 5 0.88 -6.64 7.25
CA GLY A 5 0.36 -5.64 8.18
C GLY A 5 -0.90 -4.96 7.62
N GLY A 6 -1.71 -4.44 8.55
CA GLY A 6 -3.01 -3.83 8.27
C GLY A 6 -4.08 -4.33 9.24
N ILE A 7 -5.13 -3.55 9.44
CA ILE A 7 -6.26 -3.89 10.30
C ILE A 7 -7.20 -4.82 9.51
N ASP A 8 -7.36 -6.04 10.01
CA ASP A 8 -8.41 -6.93 9.54
C ASP A 8 -9.75 -6.47 10.12
N THR A 9 -10.52 -5.80 9.26
CA THR A 9 -11.84 -5.25 9.59
C THR A 9 -12.88 -6.34 9.88
N TYR A 10 -12.59 -7.59 9.50
CA TYR A 10 -13.47 -8.73 9.74
C TYR A 10 -13.10 -9.51 11.01
N ALA A 11 -11.82 -9.55 11.37
CA ALA A 11 -11.32 -10.34 12.50
C ALA A 11 -11.30 -9.62 13.86
N PHE A 12 -12.18 -8.64 14.10
CA PHE A 12 -12.23 -7.85 15.35
C PHE A 12 -10.88 -7.17 15.69
N ASN A 13 -10.36 -6.32 14.78
CA ASN A 13 -9.14 -5.52 14.97
C ASN A 13 -7.84 -6.32 15.15
N LYS A 14 -7.78 -7.56 14.65
CA LYS A 14 -6.49 -8.26 14.52
C LYS A 14 -5.69 -7.68 13.36
N ARG A 15 -4.37 -7.68 13.49
CA ARG A 15 -3.50 -7.28 12.38
C ARG A 15 -3.36 -8.43 11.37
N PHE A 16 -3.36 -8.09 10.08
CA PHE A 16 -3.31 -9.02 8.97
C PHE A 16 -1.88 -9.54 8.77
N ARG A 17 -1.70 -10.85 8.89
CA ARG A 17 -0.44 -11.62 8.75
C ARG A 17 0.70 -11.31 9.72
N THR A 18 0.85 -10.07 10.20
CA THR A 18 1.90 -9.62 11.13
C THR A 18 1.31 -8.68 12.18
N GLU A 19 1.94 -8.56 13.34
CA GLU A 19 1.60 -7.58 14.37
C GLU A 19 2.22 -6.19 14.12
N GLU A 20 3.02 -6.04 13.06
CA GLU A 20 3.65 -4.78 12.70
C GLU A 20 2.66 -3.84 12.01
N SER A 21 2.85 -2.54 12.27
CA SER A 21 2.07 -1.50 11.60
C SER A 21 2.59 -1.24 10.21
N PRO A 22 1.72 -1.18 9.18
CA PRO A 22 2.11 -0.68 7.87
C PRO A 22 2.29 0.85 7.88
N ALA A 23 1.91 1.50 8.99
CA ALA A 23 2.12 2.93 9.24
C ALA A 23 3.59 3.32 9.06
N GLY A 24 3.82 4.37 8.28
CA GLY A 24 5.16 4.88 7.95
C GLY A 24 5.81 4.27 6.72
N ARG A 25 5.21 3.26 6.08
CA ARG A 25 5.72 2.74 4.80
C ARG A 25 5.53 3.76 3.69
N SER A 26 6.58 3.95 2.90
CA SER A 26 6.52 4.78 1.70
C SER A 26 6.11 3.93 0.51
N VAL A 27 5.07 4.36 -0.19
CA VAL A 27 4.60 3.73 -1.43
C VAL A 27 4.48 4.79 -2.50
N PHE A 28 4.54 4.40 -3.77
CA PHE A 28 4.28 5.31 -4.88
C PHE A 28 3.04 4.90 -5.67
N PHE A 29 2.31 5.89 -6.15
CA PHE A 29 1.12 5.66 -6.96
C PHE A 29 1.49 5.26 -8.38
N LEU A 30 1.12 4.04 -8.77
CA LEU A 30 1.39 3.51 -10.11
C LEU A 30 0.48 4.11 -11.18
N GLY A 31 -0.70 4.61 -10.80
CA GLY A 31 -1.72 5.02 -11.77
C GLY A 31 -2.23 3.86 -12.64
N ALA A 32 -2.03 2.63 -12.19
CA ALA A 32 -2.41 1.40 -12.87
C ALA A 32 -3.06 0.42 -11.88
N ASN A 33 -3.82 -0.54 -12.40
CA ASN A 33 -4.59 -1.53 -11.65
C ASN A 33 -5.77 -0.95 -10.83
N GLY A 34 -6.66 -1.82 -10.35
CA GLY A 34 -7.88 -1.44 -9.65
C GLY A 34 -9.05 -1.09 -10.57
N ARG A 35 -10.18 -0.68 -9.98
CA ARG A 35 -11.43 -0.44 -10.70
C ARG A 35 -11.36 0.90 -11.42
N THR A 36 -11.78 0.98 -12.69
CA THR A 36 -11.64 2.18 -13.54
C THR A 36 -12.10 3.47 -12.85
N ASN A 37 -13.26 3.44 -12.19
CA ASN A 37 -13.81 4.60 -11.49
C ASN A 37 -12.99 5.03 -10.28
N GLU A 38 -12.42 4.07 -9.54
CA GLU A 38 -11.53 4.36 -8.39
C GLU A 38 -10.19 4.90 -8.87
N LEU A 39 -9.70 4.39 -10.00
CA LEU A 39 -8.43 4.79 -10.61
C LEU A 39 -8.51 6.23 -11.14
N GLU A 40 -9.58 6.58 -11.85
CA GLU A 40 -9.80 7.97 -12.31
C GLU A 40 -9.90 8.94 -11.13
N LEU A 41 -10.59 8.55 -10.06
CA LEU A 41 -10.69 9.36 -8.85
C LEU A 41 -9.32 9.50 -8.17
N ALA A 42 -8.56 8.41 -8.05
CA ALA A 42 -7.19 8.45 -7.51
C ALA A 42 -6.28 9.35 -8.37
N LYS A 43 -6.31 9.23 -9.71
CA LYS A 43 -5.54 10.09 -10.63
C LYS A 43 -5.93 11.57 -10.55
N SER A 44 -7.16 11.87 -10.18
CA SER A 44 -7.61 13.26 -10.00
C SER A 44 -7.06 13.92 -8.73
N ILE A 45 -6.63 13.11 -7.76
CA ILE A 45 -6.17 13.56 -6.44
C ILE A 45 -4.65 13.40 -6.30
N ILE A 46 -4.11 12.27 -6.77
CA ILE A 46 -2.74 11.81 -6.60
C ILE A 46 -2.06 11.81 -7.97
N LYS A 47 -0.84 12.35 -8.03
CA LYS A 47 -0.04 12.32 -9.26
C LYS A 47 0.62 10.94 -9.42
N GLU A 48 0.72 10.47 -10.66
CA GLU A 48 1.50 9.26 -10.95
C GLU A 48 2.94 9.43 -10.47
N HIS A 49 3.50 8.37 -9.88
CA HIS A 49 4.83 8.32 -9.24
C HIS A 49 4.99 9.24 -8.02
N GLN A 50 3.89 9.76 -7.48
CA GLN A 50 3.93 10.46 -6.20
C GLN A 50 4.16 9.47 -5.07
N VAL A 51 5.16 9.75 -4.24
CA VAL A 51 5.42 9.04 -2.99
C VAL A 51 4.42 9.50 -1.94
N LEU A 52 3.82 8.54 -1.24
CA LEU A 52 2.83 8.70 -0.20
C LEU A 52 3.20 7.86 1.01
N THR A 53 2.84 8.36 2.18
CA THR A 53 3.11 7.70 3.45
C THR A 53 1.88 6.94 3.90
N VAL A 54 1.98 5.62 3.96
CA VAL A 54 0.92 4.76 4.46
C VAL A 54 0.67 5.10 5.92
N LYS A 55 -0.58 5.45 6.23
CA LYS A 55 -1.04 5.62 7.60
C LYS A 55 -1.56 4.32 8.16
N GLU A 56 -2.44 3.64 7.43
CA GLU A 56 -2.99 2.35 7.82
C GLU A 56 -3.52 1.61 6.59
N ILE A 57 -3.51 0.28 6.65
CA ILE A 57 -4.10 -0.58 5.61
C ILE A 57 -5.29 -1.29 6.22
N TYR A 58 -6.44 -1.22 5.57
CA TYR A 58 -7.65 -1.92 5.97
C TYR A 58 -7.85 -3.11 5.03
N VAL A 59 -7.80 -4.31 5.60
CA VAL A 59 -8.02 -5.54 4.85
C VAL A 59 -9.43 -6.03 5.13
N GLY A 60 -10.21 -6.16 4.05
CA GLY A 60 -11.54 -6.77 4.06
C GLY A 60 -11.53 -8.15 3.37
N ARG A 61 -12.70 -8.78 3.29
CA ARG A 61 -12.83 -10.16 2.76
C ARG A 61 -12.46 -10.31 1.28
N SER A 62 -12.74 -9.30 0.48
CA SER A 62 -12.56 -9.34 -0.98
C SER A 62 -11.86 -8.10 -1.54
N THR A 63 -11.48 -7.17 -0.65
CA THR A 63 -10.91 -5.86 -1.01
C THR A 63 -9.93 -5.44 0.07
N SER A 64 -8.95 -4.64 -0.32
CA SER A 64 -8.00 -4.03 0.60
C SER A 64 -7.88 -2.55 0.25
N THR A 65 -7.93 -1.70 1.25
CA THR A 65 -7.80 -0.26 1.11
C THR A 65 -6.64 0.25 1.97
N VAL A 66 -6.06 1.37 1.57
CA VAL A 66 -4.97 2.04 2.25
C VAL A 66 -5.34 3.49 2.46
N GLU A 67 -5.11 3.97 3.68
CA GLU A 67 -5.21 5.37 4.04
C GLU A 67 -3.81 5.97 4.11
N PHE A 68 -3.67 7.20 3.64
CA PHE A 68 -2.40 7.92 3.62
C PHE A 68 -2.41 9.08 4.61
N GLU A 69 -1.24 9.42 5.16
CA GLU A 69 -1.11 10.57 6.06
C GLU A 69 -1.40 11.88 5.34
N GLU A 70 -1.05 11.98 4.06
CA GLU A 70 -1.27 13.15 3.21
C GLU A 70 -2.76 13.38 2.91
N PHE A 71 -3.59 12.33 3.01
CA PHE A 71 -5.02 12.37 2.69
C PHE A 71 -5.86 11.74 3.82
N PRO A 72 -5.98 12.42 4.97
CA PRO A 72 -6.70 11.87 6.12
C PRO A 72 -8.17 11.61 5.78
N GLY A 73 -8.68 10.42 6.14
CA GLY A 73 -10.05 10.01 5.88
C GLY A 73 -10.36 9.66 4.42
N LYS A 74 -9.33 9.57 3.56
CA LYS A 74 -9.47 9.00 2.21
C LYS A 74 -8.78 7.66 2.13
N GLU A 75 -9.52 6.68 1.67
CA GLU A 75 -9.05 5.32 1.47
C GLU A 75 -8.97 5.02 -0.03
N PHE A 76 -7.88 4.40 -0.46
CA PHE A 76 -7.64 4.02 -1.84
C PHE A 76 -7.34 2.54 -1.95
N ASN A 77 -7.59 1.96 -3.11
CA ASN A 77 -7.32 0.54 -3.34
C ASN A 77 -5.81 0.28 -3.32
N THR A 78 -5.35 -0.65 -2.47
CA THR A 78 -3.91 -0.94 -2.31
C THR A 78 -3.25 -1.43 -3.59
N VAL A 79 -4.01 -1.99 -4.53
CA VAL A 79 -3.49 -2.55 -5.80
C VAL A 79 -2.94 -1.45 -6.73
N MET A 80 -3.28 -0.18 -6.48
CA MET A 80 -2.81 0.95 -7.27
C MET A 80 -1.44 1.50 -6.85
N PHE A 81 -0.84 0.93 -5.81
CA PHE A 81 0.41 1.40 -5.22
C PHE A 81 1.47 0.32 -5.30
N ALA A 82 2.73 0.74 -5.29
CA ALA A 82 3.90 -0.12 -5.15
C ALA A 82 4.76 0.37 -3.97
N ASP A 83 5.37 -0.57 -3.25
CA ASP A 83 6.30 -0.27 -2.17
C ASP A 83 7.56 0.39 -2.75
N LEU A 84 8.08 1.41 -2.06
CA LEU A 84 9.32 2.08 -2.48
C LEU A 84 10.53 1.14 -2.34
N ASP A 85 10.51 0.24 -1.35
CA ASP A 85 11.61 -0.68 -1.01
C ASP A 85 11.80 -1.82 -2.02
N ASP A 86 10.81 -2.11 -2.88
CA ASP A 86 10.95 -3.10 -3.97
C ASP A 86 12.01 -2.67 -5.03
N LEU A 87 12.61 -1.48 -4.91
CA LEU A 87 13.63 -0.94 -5.83
C LEU A 87 15.08 -1.07 -5.34
N GLU A 88 15.34 -1.59 -4.12
CA GLU A 88 16.70 -1.66 -3.54
C GLU A 88 17.21 -3.09 -3.19
N GLU A 89 16.58 -4.17 -3.67
CA GLU A 89 17.00 -5.57 -3.39
C GLU A 89 17.69 -6.30 -4.56
N ASP A 90 18.58 -5.63 -5.32
CA ASP A 90 19.43 -6.27 -6.35
C ASP A 90 20.94 -6.31 -5.99
N GLU A 91 21.34 -6.02 -4.74
CA GLU A 91 22.73 -6.24 -4.30
C GLU A 91 22.83 -7.61 -3.61
N ASP A 92 23.05 -8.64 -4.42
CA ASP A 92 23.28 -10.05 -4.06
C ASP A 92 24.78 -10.25 -3.71
N PRO A 93 25.22 -10.34 -2.43
CA PRO A 93 26.65 -10.44 -2.11
C PRO A 93 27.21 -11.87 -2.20
N ASN A 94 26.44 -12.86 -2.67
CA ASN A 94 26.89 -14.25 -2.71
C ASN A 94 27.69 -14.59 -3.99
N LEU A 95 28.74 -13.81 -4.25
CA LEU A 95 29.80 -14.13 -5.21
C LEU A 95 30.95 -14.84 -4.48
N PRO A 96 31.05 -16.18 -4.52
CA PRO A 96 32.30 -16.84 -4.17
C PRO A 96 33.31 -16.65 -5.32
N PHE A 97 34.50 -16.13 -4.97
CA PHE A 97 35.70 -16.07 -5.82
C PHE A 97 36.26 -17.45 -6.12
#